data_AF-K2S6R8-F1
#
_entry.id   AF-K2S6R8-F1
#
_cell.length_a   1.000
_cell.length_b   1.000
_cell.length_c   1.000
_cell.angle_alpha   90.00
_cell.angle_beta   90.00
_cell.angle_gamma   90.00
#
_symmetry.space_group_name_H-M   'P 1'
#
loop_
_entity.id
_entity.type
_entity.pdbx_description
1 polymer ?
#
loop_
_entity_poly.entity_id
_entity_poly.type
_entity_poly.pdbx_seq_one_letter_code
_entity_poly.pdbx_strand_id
1 'polypeptide(L)'
;MERQAIVNEEEDTPLRIAQREQFERVENMMKEAKSDVELWNILETEVLSAVRRMDLDASRSSSGKGQEAQQLVDGQAMEGDQPFSEFQVIGPNYPSFLLIAMRQLRVDFPGSTLGLALLPAIKSLGRGSFALGASTELYNELLAMTWLTYSDFQGLDDLLQEMENGGIDFDTNTLDILDSIKKNALDVRSGRLGEGASAVLDMDRFQRGLRRLQRWRDAIRLRMEAEAIRQAKEYEVQL
;
A
#
# COMPACT_ATOMS: atom_id res chain seq x y z
N MET A 1 5.50 -40.60 -29.24
CA MET A 1 6.32 -39.78 -28.32
C MET A 1 5.43 -38.66 -27.83
N GLU A 2 4.60 -38.95 -26.83
CA GLU A 2 3.71 -37.97 -26.19
C GLU A 2 4.54 -37.17 -25.19
N ARG A 3 4.59 -35.84 -25.39
CA ARG A 3 5.12 -34.91 -24.40
C ARG A 3 4.00 -34.70 -23.38
N GLN A 4 4.15 -35.33 -22.22
CA GLN A 4 3.32 -35.00 -21.05
C GLN A 4 3.57 -33.54 -20.69
N ALA A 5 2.51 -32.74 -20.81
CA ALA A 5 2.46 -31.40 -20.26
C ALA A 5 2.45 -31.53 -18.74
N ILE A 6 3.51 -31.03 -18.10
CA ILE A 6 3.54 -30.79 -16.66
C ILE A 6 2.66 -29.57 -16.43
N VAL A 7 1.36 -29.80 -16.28
CA VAL A 7 0.47 -28.82 -15.66
C VAL A 7 0.71 -28.99 -14.16
N ASN A 8 1.53 -28.12 -13.58
CA ASN A 8 1.56 -27.95 -12.13
C ASN A 8 0.24 -27.30 -11.73
N GLU A 9 -0.81 -28.12 -11.58
CA GLU A 9 -1.91 -27.78 -10.69
C GLU A 9 -1.32 -27.79 -9.28
N GLU A 10 -0.94 -26.61 -8.76
CA GLU A 10 -0.74 -26.48 -7.32
C GLU A 10 -2.07 -26.89 -6.67
N GLU A 11 -2.15 -28.08 -6.08
CA GLU A 11 -3.28 -28.46 -5.24
C GLU A 11 -3.46 -27.37 -4.19
N ASP A 12 -4.57 -26.66 -4.26
CA ASP A 12 -4.87 -25.55 -3.37
C ASP A 12 -4.98 -26.09 -1.94
N THR A 13 -3.95 -25.85 -1.14
CA THR A 13 -3.96 -26.20 0.28
C THR A 13 -5.24 -25.65 0.94
N PRO A 14 -5.81 -26.33 1.95
CA PRO A 14 -7.03 -25.85 2.61
C PRO A 14 -6.89 -24.42 3.18
N LEU A 15 -5.67 -24.01 3.53
CA LEU A 15 -5.38 -22.64 3.95
C LEU A 15 -5.55 -21.62 2.81
N ARG A 16 -5.06 -21.92 1.60
CA ARG A 16 -5.22 -21.05 0.43
C ARG A 16 -6.67 -20.90 0.02
N ILE A 17 -7.44 -21.98 0.11
CA ILE A 17 -8.89 -21.94 -0.12
C ILE A 17 -9.55 -20.97 0.87
N ALA A 18 -9.26 -21.11 2.17
CA ALA A 18 -9.80 -20.22 3.21
C ALA A 18 -9.38 -18.75 3.02
N GLN A 19 -8.12 -18.50 2.63
CA GLN A 19 -7.62 -17.16 2.29
C GLN A 19 -8.39 -16.55 1.12
N ARG A 20 -8.63 -17.32 0.06
CA ARG A 20 -9.38 -16.87 -1.11
C ARG A 20 -10.84 -16.59 -0.77
N GLU A 21 -11.50 -17.48 -0.05
CA GLU A 21 -12.90 -17.31 0.35
C GLU A 21 -13.09 -16.05 1.22
N GLN A 22 -12.18 -15.81 2.17
CA GLN A 22 -12.20 -14.56 2.94
C GLN A 22 -11.95 -13.34 2.07
N PHE A 23 -10.99 -13.42 1.15
CA PHE A 23 -10.71 -12.36 0.20
C PHE A 23 -11.95 -11.98 -0.61
N GLU A 24 -12.57 -12.96 -1.26
CA GLU A 24 -13.76 -12.76 -2.08
C GLU A 24 -14.93 -12.21 -1.25
N ARG A 25 -15.14 -12.72 -0.04
CA ARG A 25 -16.20 -12.23 0.85
C ARG A 25 -16.02 -10.74 1.18
N VAL A 26 -14.84 -10.38 1.68
CA VAL A 26 -14.57 -9.00 2.11
C VAL A 26 -14.49 -8.05 0.92
N GLU A 27 -13.92 -8.49 -0.20
CA GLU A 27 -13.89 -7.71 -1.44
C GLU A 27 -15.31 -7.42 -1.95
N ASN A 28 -16.21 -8.41 -1.93
CA ASN A 28 -17.61 -8.22 -2.33
C ASN A 28 -18.33 -7.24 -1.39
N MET A 29 -18.10 -7.33 -0.08
CA MET A 29 -18.64 -6.37 0.88
C MET A 29 -18.17 -4.93 0.57
N MET A 30 -16.87 -4.75 0.30
CA MET A 30 -16.33 -3.43 -0.08
C MET A 30 -16.96 -2.92 -1.37
N LYS A 31 -17.08 -3.77 -2.41
CA LYS A 31 -17.69 -3.40 -3.70
C LYS A 31 -19.17 -3.00 -3.58
N GLU A 32 -19.91 -3.61 -2.65
CA GLU A 32 -21.33 -3.32 -2.42
C GLU A 32 -21.57 -2.05 -1.58
N ALA A 33 -20.52 -1.47 -0.99
CA ALA A 33 -20.63 -0.26 -0.17
C ALA A 33 -21.18 0.92 -0.98
N LYS A 34 -22.21 1.57 -0.45
CA LYS A 34 -22.92 2.69 -1.12
C LYS A 34 -22.39 4.06 -0.72
N SER A 35 -21.56 4.11 0.32
CA SER A 35 -20.95 5.34 0.82
C SER A 35 -19.51 5.11 1.25
N ASP A 36 -18.74 6.19 1.27
CA ASP A 36 -17.37 6.21 1.78
C ASP A 36 -17.30 5.78 3.26
N VAL A 37 -18.26 6.22 4.07
CA VAL A 37 -18.36 5.83 5.50
C VAL A 37 -18.66 4.34 5.64
N GLU A 38 -19.54 3.78 4.82
CA GLU A 38 -19.84 2.33 4.84
C GLU A 38 -18.62 1.50 4.43
N LEU A 39 -17.92 1.91 3.37
CA LEU A 39 -16.68 1.29 2.93
C LEU A 39 -15.62 1.33 4.04
N TRP A 40 -15.46 2.48 4.70
CA TRP A 40 -14.54 2.62 5.82
C TRP A 40 -14.90 1.72 7.00
N ASN A 41 -16.18 1.64 7.36
CA ASN A 41 -16.64 0.77 8.45
C ASN A 41 -16.37 -0.72 8.16
N ILE A 42 -16.54 -1.15 6.91
CA ILE A 42 -16.21 -2.52 6.47
C ILE A 42 -14.71 -2.76 6.61
N LEU A 43 -13.88 -1.84 6.10
CA LEU A 43 -12.42 -1.92 6.24
C LEU A 43 -11.99 -1.97 7.71
N GLU A 44 -12.58 -1.13 8.56
CA GLU A 44 -12.23 -1.07 9.97
C GLU A 44 -12.63 -2.35 10.72
N THR A 45 -13.83 -2.88 10.44
CA THR A 45 -14.39 -4.03 11.16
C THR A 45 -13.77 -5.35 10.71
N GLU A 46 -13.67 -5.56 9.40
CA GLU A 46 -13.24 -6.85 8.84
C GLU A 46 -11.72 -6.95 8.74
N VAL A 47 -11.02 -5.83 8.53
CA VAL A 47 -9.58 -5.83 8.23
C VAL A 47 -8.77 -5.23 9.37
N LEU A 48 -9.00 -3.96 9.73
CA LEU A 48 -8.16 -3.28 10.74
C LEU A 48 -8.34 -3.86 12.14
N SER A 49 -9.56 -4.24 12.51
CA SER A 49 -9.85 -4.86 13.80
C SER A 49 -9.28 -6.26 13.90
N ALA A 50 -9.28 -7.02 12.81
CA ALA A 50 -8.58 -8.29 12.75
C ALA A 50 -7.08 -8.09 13.00
N VAL A 51 -6.45 -7.13 12.31
CA VAL A 51 -5.03 -6.79 12.55
C VAL A 51 -4.75 -6.33 13.98
N ARG A 52 -5.65 -5.56 14.58
CA ARG A 52 -5.54 -5.15 15.98
C ARG A 52 -5.55 -6.34 16.95
N ARG A 53 -6.41 -7.34 16.72
CA ARG A 53 -6.49 -8.56 17.55
C ARG A 53 -5.23 -9.42 17.45
N MET A 54 -4.47 -9.28 16.37
CA MET A 54 -3.28 -10.09 16.11
C MET A 54 -2.03 -9.62 16.86
N ASP A 55 -2.03 -8.41 17.43
CA ASP A 55 -0.89 -7.79 18.14
C ASP A 55 0.48 -8.13 17.51
N LEU A 56 0.67 -7.67 16.27
CA LEU A 56 1.84 -7.94 15.44
C LEU A 56 3.17 -7.50 16.10
N ASP A 57 3.09 -6.61 17.09
CA ASP A 57 4.24 -6.03 17.78
C ASP A 57 4.59 -6.79 19.08
N ALA A 58 3.61 -7.40 19.79
CA ALA A 58 3.89 -8.24 20.96
C ALA A 58 4.68 -9.52 20.61
N SER A 59 4.39 -10.14 19.46
CA SER A 59 5.09 -11.34 18.98
C SER A 59 6.60 -11.12 18.77
N ARG A 60 7.05 -9.88 18.52
CA ARG A 60 8.49 -9.55 18.37
C ARG A 60 9.22 -9.31 19.69
N SER A 61 8.49 -9.15 20.81
CA SER A 61 9.09 -8.86 22.13
C SER A 61 9.50 -10.11 22.93
N SER A 62 9.10 -11.31 22.49
CA SER A 62 9.40 -12.58 23.18
C SER A 62 10.68 -13.27 22.71
N SER A 63 11.35 -12.79 21.66
CA SER A 63 12.56 -13.44 21.10
C SER A 63 13.87 -13.09 21.82
N GLY A 64 13.81 -12.61 23.07
CA GLY A 64 14.97 -12.09 23.79
C GLY A 64 14.94 -12.38 25.28
N LYS A 65 14.97 -13.66 25.66
CA LYS A 65 15.52 -14.16 26.95
C LYS A 65 15.60 -15.68 26.91
N GLY A 66 16.81 -16.20 26.77
CA GLY A 66 17.09 -17.61 27.01
C GLY A 66 16.87 -17.97 28.47
N GLN A 67 16.17 -19.07 28.71
CA GLN A 67 16.35 -19.96 29.86
C GLN A 67 15.73 -21.32 29.54
N GLU A 68 16.61 -22.32 29.43
CA GLU A 68 16.26 -23.74 29.40
C GLU A 68 15.68 -24.17 30.75
N ALA A 69 14.58 -24.92 30.73
CA ALA A 69 14.32 -26.02 31.65
C ALA A 69 13.32 -27.00 31.02
N GLN A 70 13.78 -28.24 30.92
CA GLN A 70 13.21 -29.42 30.28
C GLN A 70 11.97 -30.00 31.00
N GLN A 71 11.05 -30.57 30.21
CA GLN A 71 10.17 -31.74 30.47
C GLN A 71 9.05 -31.61 31.54
N LEU A 72 7.80 -32.02 31.26
CA LEU A 72 7.38 -33.39 30.93
C LEU A 72 6.09 -33.44 30.07
N VAL A 73 6.21 -34.16 28.93
CA VAL A 73 5.30 -35.15 28.31
C VAL A 73 3.79 -35.10 28.62
N ASP A 74 2.96 -34.99 27.58
CA ASP A 74 2.20 -36.16 27.12
C ASP A 74 1.83 -36.04 25.64
N GLY A 75 1.92 -37.15 24.93
CA GLY A 75 1.65 -37.21 23.49
C GLY A 75 0.16 -37.17 23.23
N GLN A 76 -0.25 -36.41 22.21
CA GLN A 76 -1.46 -36.66 21.47
C GLN A 76 -1.27 -36.20 20.03
N ALA A 77 -1.24 -37.18 19.13
CA ALA A 77 -1.56 -36.98 17.73
C ALA A 77 -2.98 -36.37 17.65
N MET A 78 -3.12 -35.27 16.90
CA MET A 78 -4.41 -34.76 16.46
C MET A 78 -4.26 -34.39 14.97
N GLU A 79 -4.45 -35.39 14.11
CA GLU A 79 -5.19 -35.17 12.86
C GLU A 79 -6.61 -34.72 13.25
N GLY A 80 -7.06 -33.59 12.71
CA GLY A 80 -8.44 -33.11 12.86
C GLY A 80 -8.58 -31.60 13.07
N ASP A 81 -8.91 -30.90 11.98
CA ASP A 81 -9.80 -29.74 11.94
C ASP A 81 -9.57 -28.64 13.00
N GLN A 82 -8.36 -28.05 13.04
CA GLN A 82 -8.18 -26.76 13.70
C GLN A 82 -8.56 -25.64 12.71
N PRO A 83 -9.53 -24.76 13.03
CA PRO A 83 -9.78 -23.60 12.20
C PRO A 83 -8.48 -22.78 12.09
N PHE A 84 -8.09 -22.42 10.87
CA PHE A 84 -6.89 -21.60 10.63
C PHE A 84 -6.96 -20.34 11.49
N SER A 85 -5.83 -19.93 12.06
CA SER A 85 -5.79 -18.68 12.82
C SER A 85 -6.21 -17.50 11.93
N GLU A 86 -6.95 -16.54 12.48
CA GLU A 86 -7.39 -15.32 11.77
C GLU A 86 -6.21 -14.63 11.05
N PHE A 87 -5.00 -14.71 11.63
CA PHE A 87 -3.75 -14.23 11.05
C PHE A 87 -3.33 -14.94 9.76
N GLN A 88 -3.37 -16.26 9.75
CA GLN A 88 -3.01 -17.02 8.55
C GLN A 88 -3.95 -16.73 7.39
N VAL A 89 -5.19 -16.33 7.67
CA VAL A 89 -6.20 -16.08 6.66
C VAL A 89 -6.21 -14.61 6.20
N ILE A 90 -6.11 -13.65 7.11
CA ILE A 90 -6.19 -12.21 6.79
C ILE A 90 -4.82 -11.60 6.46
N GLY A 91 -3.75 -12.06 7.10
CA GLY A 91 -2.41 -11.47 6.98
C GLY A 91 -1.93 -11.29 5.54
N PRO A 92 -1.95 -12.34 4.69
CA PRO A 92 -1.52 -12.23 3.29
C PRO A 92 -2.41 -11.31 2.44
N ASN A 93 -3.69 -11.19 2.78
CA ASN A 93 -4.66 -10.38 2.04
C ASN A 93 -4.70 -8.92 2.50
N TYR A 94 -4.09 -8.62 3.65
CA TYR A 94 -4.12 -7.31 4.27
C TYR A 94 -3.72 -6.16 3.33
N PRO A 95 -2.58 -6.22 2.61
CA PRO A 95 -2.17 -5.11 1.72
C PRO A 95 -3.15 -4.92 0.57
N SER A 96 -3.67 -6.03 0.02
CA SER A 96 -4.65 -6.03 -1.06
C SER A 96 -5.96 -5.36 -0.65
N PHE A 97 -6.46 -5.63 0.56
CA PHE A 97 -7.66 -4.98 1.06
C PHE A 97 -7.50 -3.47 1.25
N LEU A 98 -6.35 -3.03 1.78
CA LEU A 98 -6.04 -1.61 1.91
C LEU A 98 -6.03 -0.93 0.54
N LEU A 99 -5.41 -1.57 -0.45
CA LEU A 99 -5.32 -1.06 -1.81
C LEU A 99 -6.70 -0.99 -2.50
N ILE A 100 -7.55 -2.01 -2.34
CA ILE A 100 -8.91 -2.02 -2.87
C ILE A 100 -9.73 -0.88 -2.27
N ALA A 101 -9.75 -0.77 -0.94
CA ALA A 101 -10.48 0.28 -0.26
C ALA A 101 -9.98 1.68 -0.67
N MET A 102 -8.67 1.88 -0.77
CA MET A 102 -8.08 3.14 -1.19
C MET A 102 -8.46 3.52 -2.63
N ARG A 103 -8.39 2.55 -3.56
CA ARG A 103 -8.80 2.75 -4.96
C ARG A 103 -10.27 3.11 -5.05
N GLN A 104 -11.13 2.42 -4.32
CA GLN A 104 -12.57 2.67 -4.32
C GLN A 104 -12.90 4.04 -3.71
N LEU A 105 -12.25 4.42 -2.60
CA LEU A 105 -12.34 5.77 -2.05
C LEU A 105 -11.92 6.84 -3.07
N ARG A 106 -10.84 6.61 -3.82
CA ARG A 106 -10.37 7.57 -4.83
C ARG A 106 -11.32 7.68 -6.03
N VAL A 107 -11.83 6.55 -6.53
CA VAL A 107 -12.61 6.50 -7.79
C VAL A 107 -14.09 6.82 -7.56
N ASP A 108 -14.71 6.17 -6.58
CA ASP A 108 -16.15 6.28 -6.34
C ASP A 108 -16.48 7.45 -5.42
N PHE A 109 -15.55 7.81 -4.52
CA PHE A 109 -15.75 8.85 -3.51
C PHE A 109 -14.62 9.90 -3.45
N PRO A 110 -14.24 10.57 -4.57
CA PRO A 110 -13.07 11.45 -4.64
C PRO A 110 -13.09 12.67 -3.70
N GLY A 111 -14.28 13.06 -3.22
CA GLY A 111 -14.44 14.13 -2.22
C GLY A 111 -14.27 13.67 -0.76
N SER A 112 -14.12 12.37 -0.53
CA SER A 112 -13.97 11.82 0.83
C SER A 112 -12.61 12.16 1.41
N THR A 113 -12.59 12.48 2.70
CA THR A 113 -11.35 12.68 3.47
C THR A 113 -10.83 11.36 4.06
N LEU A 114 -11.61 10.28 3.99
CA LEU A 114 -11.32 9.01 4.66
C LEU A 114 -10.08 8.32 4.07
N GLY A 115 -9.79 8.52 2.79
CA GLY A 115 -8.55 7.99 2.19
C GLY A 115 -7.29 8.54 2.87
N LEU A 116 -7.31 9.79 3.34
CA LEU A 116 -6.19 10.39 4.08
C LEU A 116 -6.04 9.82 5.50
N ALA A 117 -7.11 9.26 6.07
CA ALA A 117 -7.08 8.64 7.39
C ALA A 117 -6.44 7.24 7.38
N LEU A 118 -6.27 6.64 6.19
CA LEU A 118 -5.81 5.26 6.05
C LEU A 118 -4.39 5.04 6.60
N LEU A 119 -3.43 5.89 6.23
CA LEU A 119 -2.06 5.78 6.75
C LEU A 119 -1.97 5.97 8.28
N PRO A 120 -2.58 7.02 8.87
CA PRO A 120 -2.67 7.14 10.32
C PRO A 120 -3.30 5.91 10.99
N ALA A 121 -4.37 5.35 10.41
CA ALA A 121 -5.04 4.16 10.94
C ALA A 121 -4.10 2.94 10.94
N ILE A 122 -3.42 2.67 9.82
CA ILE A 122 -2.43 1.59 9.70
C ILE A 122 -1.30 1.76 10.73
N LYS A 123 -0.75 2.98 10.87
CA LYS A 123 0.32 3.27 11.84
C LYS A 123 -0.14 3.11 13.29
N SER A 124 -1.40 3.44 13.59
CA SER A 124 -1.96 3.30 14.94
C SER A 124 -2.07 1.85 15.40
N LEU A 125 -2.05 0.89 14.46
CA LEU A 125 -2.06 -0.55 14.74
C LEU A 125 -0.67 -1.11 15.06
N GLY A 126 0.39 -0.33 14.85
CA GLY A 126 1.76 -0.72 15.17
C GLY A 126 2.69 -0.85 13.97
N ARG A 127 3.95 -1.15 14.25
CA ARG A 127 5.02 -1.22 13.24
C ARG A 127 4.84 -2.42 12.31
N GLY A 128 4.38 -3.56 12.84
CA GLY A 128 4.06 -4.73 12.03
C GLY A 128 2.96 -4.45 11.01
N SER A 129 1.91 -3.73 11.41
CA SER A 129 0.82 -3.33 10.51
C SER A 129 1.32 -2.39 9.41
N PHE A 130 2.15 -1.40 9.76
CA PHE A 130 2.78 -0.53 8.77
C PHE A 130 3.66 -1.31 7.80
N ALA A 131 4.54 -2.19 8.30
CA ALA A 131 5.44 -2.97 7.45
C ALA A 131 4.71 -3.92 6.48
N LEU A 132 3.52 -4.42 6.85
CA LEU A 132 2.71 -5.24 5.95
C LEU A 132 1.88 -4.39 4.98
N GLY A 133 1.24 -3.33 5.48
CA GLY A 133 0.26 -2.57 4.70
C GLY A 133 0.84 -1.46 3.82
N ALA A 134 2.03 -0.96 4.15
CA ALA A 134 2.67 0.11 3.41
C ALA A 134 3.33 -0.44 2.14
N SER A 135 2.67 -0.28 1.00
CA SER A 135 3.20 -0.66 -0.31
C SER A 135 3.30 0.54 -1.25
N THR A 136 4.18 0.45 -2.25
CA THR A 136 4.35 1.50 -3.27
C THR A 136 3.04 1.83 -3.97
N GLU A 137 2.21 0.82 -4.28
CA GLU A 137 0.90 1.00 -4.90
C GLU A 137 -0.06 1.79 -4.00
N LEU A 138 -0.06 1.53 -2.69
CA LEU A 138 -0.90 2.26 -1.76
C LEU A 138 -0.51 3.74 -1.71
N TYR A 139 0.80 4.04 -1.68
CA TYR A 139 1.27 5.43 -1.72
C TYR A 139 0.96 6.10 -3.05
N ASN A 140 1.09 5.39 -4.18
CA ASN A 140 0.69 5.91 -5.49
C ASN A 140 -0.79 6.34 -5.52
N GLU A 141 -1.67 5.55 -4.91
CA GLU A 141 -3.09 5.90 -4.77
C GLU A 141 -3.30 7.16 -3.90
N LEU A 142 -2.57 7.27 -2.79
CA LEU A 142 -2.62 8.42 -1.87
C LEU A 142 -2.07 9.71 -2.50
N LEU A 143 -0.99 9.62 -3.26
CA LEU A 143 -0.43 10.77 -4.01
C LEU A 143 -1.46 11.28 -5.03
N ALA A 144 -2.07 10.37 -5.79
CA ALA A 144 -3.10 10.72 -6.76
C ALA A 144 -4.32 11.37 -6.09
N MET A 145 -4.81 10.80 -4.97
CA MET A 145 -5.95 11.35 -4.23
C MET A 145 -5.63 12.73 -3.63
N THR A 146 -4.47 12.88 -3.00
CA THR A 146 -4.03 14.14 -2.37
C THR A 146 -4.02 15.29 -3.38
N TRP A 147 -3.50 15.03 -4.59
CA TRP A 147 -3.51 16.02 -5.65
C TRP A 147 -4.92 16.31 -6.17
N LEU A 148 -5.71 15.27 -6.44
CA LEU A 148 -7.06 15.40 -7.00
C LEU A 148 -7.97 16.24 -6.10
N THR A 149 -7.95 15.98 -4.79
CA THR A 149 -8.89 16.58 -3.85
C THR A 149 -8.43 17.96 -3.36
N TYR A 150 -7.11 18.16 -3.15
CA TYR A 150 -6.61 19.37 -2.48
C TYR A 150 -5.63 20.20 -3.30
N SER A 151 -5.11 19.68 -4.42
CA SER A 151 -4.01 20.31 -5.18
C SER A 151 -2.84 20.74 -4.28
N ASP A 152 -2.55 19.93 -3.25
CA ASP A 152 -1.61 20.30 -2.21
C ASP A 152 -0.21 19.74 -2.47
N PHE A 153 0.72 20.64 -2.79
CA PHE A 153 2.12 20.29 -2.95
C PHE A 153 2.81 19.89 -1.64
N GLN A 154 2.31 20.32 -0.48
CA GLN A 154 2.92 19.93 0.79
C GLN A 154 2.57 18.49 1.14
N GLY A 155 1.29 18.10 1.06
CA GLY A 155 0.90 16.70 1.25
C GLY A 155 1.62 15.73 0.31
N LEU A 156 1.88 16.11 -0.95
CA LEU A 156 2.71 15.30 -1.85
C LEU A 156 4.16 15.14 -1.36
N ASP A 157 4.76 16.25 -0.91
CA ASP A 157 6.13 16.27 -0.37
C ASP A 157 6.24 15.39 0.87
N ASP A 158 5.26 15.49 1.77
CA ASP A 158 5.20 14.73 3.02
C ASP A 158 5.03 13.21 2.75
N LEU A 159 4.18 12.83 1.78
CA LEU A 159 3.99 11.43 1.39
C LEU A 159 5.24 10.83 0.73
N LEU A 160 5.90 11.55 -0.18
CA LEU A 160 7.13 11.09 -0.82
C LEU A 160 8.29 10.97 0.19
N GLN A 161 8.39 11.92 1.12
CA GLN A 161 9.35 11.86 2.21
C GLN A 161 9.04 10.70 3.17
N GLU A 162 7.77 10.39 3.40
CA GLU A 162 7.37 9.25 4.20
C GLU A 162 7.75 7.92 3.54
N MET A 163 7.55 7.77 2.23
CA MET A 163 8.04 6.60 1.48
C MET A 163 9.55 6.42 1.66
N GLU A 164 10.31 7.50 1.49
CA GLU A 164 11.75 7.50 1.68
C GLU A 164 12.16 7.08 3.10
N ASN A 165 11.52 7.66 4.13
CA ASN A 165 11.80 7.33 5.53
C ASN A 165 11.37 5.91 5.91
N GLY A 166 10.31 5.41 5.27
CA GLY A 166 9.78 4.05 5.44
C GLY A 166 10.59 2.99 4.70
N GLY A 167 11.53 3.37 3.84
CA GLY A 167 12.26 2.46 2.97
C GLY A 167 11.36 1.81 1.90
N ILE A 168 10.34 2.54 1.45
CA ILE A 168 9.39 2.09 0.42
C ILE A 168 9.91 2.58 -0.92
N ASP A 169 10.06 1.64 -1.86
CA ASP A 169 10.61 1.93 -3.17
C ASP A 169 9.64 2.77 -4.02
N PHE A 170 10.21 3.49 -4.99
CA PHE A 170 9.46 4.24 -5.98
C PHE A 170 9.42 3.45 -7.29
N ASP A 171 8.28 3.49 -7.98
CA ASP A 171 8.11 2.81 -9.26
C ASP A 171 7.85 3.80 -10.40
N THR A 172 7.73 3.25 -11.61
CA THR A 172 7.41 4.04 -12.81
C THR A 172 6.07 4.76 -12.65
N ASN A 173 5.09 4.15 -11.97
CA ASN A 173 3.79 4.76 -11.73
C ASN A 173 3.90 5.98 -10.80
N THR A 174 4.78 5.96 -9.79
CA THR A 174 5.08 7.14 -8.98
C THR A 174 5.54 8.28 -9.88
N LEU A 175 6.51 8.03 -10.77
CA LEU A 175 7.00 9.05 -11.71
C LEU A 175 5.89 9.58 -12.63
N ASP A 176 5.08 8.68 -13.19
CA ASP A 176 3.98 9.03 -14.08
C ASP A 176 2.93 9.91 -13.39
N ILE A 177 2.64 9.63 -12.11
CA ILE A 177 1.77 10.48 -11.28
C ILE A 177 2.38 11.87 -11.11
N LEU A 178 3.66 11.98 -10.74
CA LEU A 178 4.31 13.28 -10.56
C LEU A 178 4.39 14.09 -11.87
N ASP A 179 4.69 13.44 -12.99
CA ASP A 179 4.71 14.10 -14.31
C ASP A 179 3.31 14.54 -14.74
N SER A 180 2.27 13.71 -14.48
CA SER A 180 0.87 14.07 -14.74
C SER A 180 0.41 15.24 -13.88
N ILE A 181 0.76 15.27 -12.60
CA ILE A 181 0.49 16.36 -11.68
C ILE A 181 1.14 17.66 -12.19
N LYS A 182 2.43 17.60 -12.54
CA LYS A 182 3.17 18.76 -13.04
C LYS A 182 2.54 19.30 -14.32
N LYS A 183 2.23 18.42 -15.27
CA LYS A 183 1.59 18.79 -16.54
C LYS A 183 0.22 19.44 -16.30
N ASN A 184 -0.64 18.79 -15.51
CA ASN A 184 -1.97 19.32 -15.19
C ASN A 184 -1.90 20.66 -14.46
N ALA A 185 -0.96 20.84 -13.53
CA ALA A 185 -0.76 22.10 -12.81
C ALA A 185 -0.39 23.26 -13.76
N LEU A 186 0.38 22.97 -14.81
CA LEU A 186 0.78 23.94 -15.83
C LEU A 186 -0.32 24.15 -16.88
N ASP A 187 -1.00 23.10 -17.33
CA ASP A 187 -2.00 23.13 -18.40
C ASP A 187 -3.31 23.81 -17.96
N VAL A 188 -3.83 23.47 -16.78
CA VAL A 188 -5.06 24.07 -16.22
C VAL A 188 -4.90 25.59 -16.07
N ARG A 189 -3.68 26.05 -15.81
CA ARG A 189 -3.36 27.45 -15.54
C ARG A 189 -2.85 28.20 -16.77
N SER A 190 -2.31 27.53 -17.78
CA SER A 190 -1.86 28.17 -19.03
C SER A 190 -2.94 28.22 -20.12
N GLY A 191 -3.90 27.28 -20.14
CA GLY A 191 -4.78 27.07 -21.30
C GLY A 191 -6.19 27.68 -21.26
N ARG A 192 -6.66 28.25 -20.14
CA ARG A 192 -8.10 28.61 -20.00
C ARG A 192 -8.47 29.93 -19.29
N LEU A 193 -7.55 30.65 -18.66
CA LEU A 193 -7.95 31.66 -17.65
C LEU A 193 -7.39 33.08 -17.82
N GLY A 194 -6.74 33.41 -18.94
CA GLY A 194 -6.23 34.78 -19.18
C GLY A 194 -5.24 35.25 -18.10
N GLU A 195 -5.07 36.56 -17.97
CA GLU A 195 -4.06 37.23 -17.14
C GLU A 195 -4.05 36.76 -15.65
N GLY A 196 -5.21 36.37 -15.11
CA GLY A 196 -5.36 35.90 -13.73
C GLY A 196 -4.67 34.56 -13.44
N ALA A 197 -4.53 33.68 -14.43
CA ALA A 197 -3.82 32.41 -14.22
C ALA A 197 -2.30 32.55 -14.33
N SER A 198 -1.80 33.54 -15.10
CA SER A 198 -0.39 33.94 -15.04
C SER A 198 -0.02 34.41 -13.64
N ALA A 199 -0.87 35.26 -13.02
CA ALA A 199 -0.62 35.74 -11.66
C ALA A 199 -0.55 34.62 -10.61
N VAL A 200 -1.30 33.52 -10.79
CA VAL A 200 -1.24 32.35 -9.92
C VAL A 200 0.02 31.51 -10.15
N LEU A 201 0.48 31.41 -11.41
CA LEU A 201 1.78 30.80 -11.72
C LEU A 201 2.92 31.60 -11.09
N ASP A 202 2.82 32.93 -11.09
CA ASP A 202 3.81 33.83 -10.49
C ASP A 202 3.77 33.82 -8.96
N MET A 203 2.76 33.19 -8.34
CA MET A 203 2.73 33.03 -6.90
C MET A 203 3.90 32.18 -6.41
N ASP A 204 4.65 32.79 -5.52
CA ASP A 204 5.82 32.24 -4.84
C ASP A 204 5.59 30.84 -4.25
N ARG A 205 4.42 30.62 -3.63
CA ARG A 205 4.04 29.31 -3.05
C ARG A 205 3.93 28.23 -4.12
N PHE A 206 3.34 28.57 -5.26
CA PHE A 206 3.12 27.64 -6.36
C PHE A 206 4.44 27.28 -7.05
N GLN A 207 5.28 28.27 -7.34
CA GLN A 207 6.61 28.07 -7.89
C GLN A 207 7.49 27.21 -6.97
N ARG A 208 7.42 27.42 -5.65
CA ARG A 208 8.09 26.54 -4.68
C ARG A 208 7.57 25.10 -4.75
N GLY A 209 6.26 24.91 -4.83
CA GLY A 209 5.64 23.59 -4.98
C GLY A 209 6.12 22.85 -6.23
N LEU A 210 6.08 23.50 -7.39
CA LEU A 210 6.59 22.93 -8.65
C LEU A 210 8.08 22.59 -8.58
N ARG A 211 8.90 23.45 -7.99
CA ARG A 211 10.34 23.15 -7.82
C ARG A 211 10.57 21.94 -6.92
N ARG A 212 9.78 21.76 -5.85
CA ARG A 212 9.88 20.56 -5.00
C ARG A 212 9.46 19.30 -5.75
N LEU A 213 8.34 19.34 -6.46
CA LEU A 213 7.87 18.23 -7.29
C LEU A 213 8.93 17.84 -8.33
N GLN A 214 9.55 18.83 -8.97
CA GLN A 214 10.64 18.62 -9.93
C GLN A 214 11.84 17.93 -9.28
N ARG A 215 12.27 18.37 -8.09
CA ARG A 215 13.39 17.75 -7.36
C ARG A 215 13.09 16.30 -7.01
N TRP A 216 11.88 16.01 -6.53
CA TRP A 216 11.46 14.64 -6.26
C TRP A 216 11.53 13.76 -7.49
N ARG A 217 10.95 14.21 -8.60
CA ARG A 217 10.98 13.47 -9.86
C ARG A 217 12.41 13.17 -10.33
N ASP A 218 13.29 14.17 -10.29
CA ASP A 218 14.68 14.01 -10.74
C ASP A 218 15.45 13.08 -9.78
N ALA A 219 15.19 13.15 -8.48
CA ALA A 219 15.78 12.26 -7.48
C ALA A 219 15.30 10.80 -7.64
N ILE A 220 13.99 10.58 -7.85
CA ILE A 220 13.40 9.26 -8.05
C ILE A 220 13.95 8.62 -9.32
N ARG A 221 13.99 9.37 -10.44
CA ARG A 221 14.56 8.88 -11.70
C ARG A 221 16.00 8.39 -11.54
N LEU A 222 16.84 9.18 -10.88
CA LEU A 222 18.23 8.82 -10.65
C LEU A 222 18.37 7.53 -9.81
N ARG A 223 17.50 7.34 -8.81
CA ARG A 223 17.49 6.13 -7.97
C ARG A 223 17.08 4.90 -8.75
N MET A 224 16.00 5.00 -9.53
CA MET A 224 15.53 3.90 -10.37
C MET A 224 16.57 3.51 -11.42
N GLU A 225 17.24 4.47 -12.05
CA GLU A 225 18.35 4.20 -12.97
C GLU A 225 19.51 3.48 -12.26
N ALA A 226 19.87 3.91 -11.05
CA ALA A 226 20.91 3.26 -10.25
C ALA A 226 20.52 1.83 -9.84
N GLU A 227 19.25 1.59 -9.50
CA GLU A 227 18.71 0.27 -9.18
C GLU A 227 18.71 -0.67 -10.38
N ALA A 228 18.27 -0.18 -11.54
CA ALA A 228 18.31 -0.96 -12.79
C ALA A 228 19.76 -1.37 -13.15
N ILE A 229 20.73 -0.48 -12.96
CA ILE A 229 22.15 -0.80 -13.18
C ILE A 229 22.67 -1.83 -12.17
N ARG A 230 22.26 -1.74 -10.89
CA ARG A 230 22.64 -2.72 -9.86
C ARG A 230 22.10 -4.11 -10.20
N GLN A 231 20.80 -4.20 -10.51
CA GLN A 231 20.17 -5.46 -10.90
C GLN A 231 20.84 -6.07 -12.13
N ALA A 232 21.11 -5.27 -13.17
CA ALA A 232 21.80 -5.76 -14.38
C ALA A 232 23.18 -6.36 -14.07
N LYS A 233 23.96 -5.74 -13.18
CA LYS A 233 25.26 -6.27 -12.75
C LYS A 233 25.15 -7.54 -11.93
N GLU A 234 24.13 -7.67 -11.09
CA GLU A 234 23.89 -8.88 -10.30
C GLU A 234 23.53 -10.08 -11.20
N TYR A 235 22.76 -9.85 -12.27
CA TYR A 235 22.47 -10.89 -13.27
C TYR A 235 23.72 -11.31 -14.07
N GLU A 236 24.62 -10.38 -14.40
CA GLU A 236 25.88 -10.70 -15.10
C GLU A 236 26.86 -11.50 -14.23
N VAL A 237 26.82 -11.37 -12.91
CA VAL A 237 27.70 -12.11 -11.98
C VAL A 237 27.20 -13.54 -11.69
N GLN A 238 25.92 -13.82 -11.94
CA GLN A 238 25.29 -15.13 -11.72
C GLN A 238 25.34 -16.06 -12.95
N LEU A 239 25.82 -15.57 -14.09
CA LEU A 239 26.05 -16.32 -15.34
C LEU A 239 27.51 -16.77 -15.46
#